data_AF-A0A9N8HF93-F1
#
_entry.id   AF-A0A9N8HF93-F1
#
_cell.length_a   1.000
_cell.length_b   1.000
_cell.length_c   1.000
_cell.angle_alpha   90.00
_cell.angle_beta   90.00
_cell.angle_gamma   90.00
#
_symmetry.space_group_name_H-M   'P 1'
#
loop_
_entity.id
_entity.type
_entity.pdbx_description
1 polymer ?
#
loop_
_entity_poly.entity_id
_entity_poly.type
_entity_poly.pdbx_seq_one_letter_code
_entity_poly.pdbx_strand_id
1 'polypeptide(L)'
;MLPSHKTRVLWSRLFDTEENALKMAQEHNNYIYVPPYNDVHVIAGQVTVGLEILEQSSRQAAMIDVAFVCIGGGGLISGVAAYLKAKRPGVKFRDVNSRVPVLMFKG
;
A
#
# COMPACT_ATOMS: atom_id res chain seq x y z
N MET A 1 6.76 18.52 15.91
CA MET A 1 6.24 18.81 14.56
C MET A 1 4.73 18.87 14.66
N LEU A 2 4.11 20.03 14.44
CA LEU A 2 2.65 20.17 14.51
C LEU A 2 2.00 19.48 13.29
N PRO A 3 0.83 18.84 13.42
CA PRO A 3 0.15 18.24 12.27
C PRO A 3 -0.30 19.35 11.29
N SER A 4 0.14 19.27 10.03
CA SER A 4 -0.21 20.22 8.94
C SER A 4 -1.65 20.08 8.43
N HIS A 5 -2.37 19.08 8.93
CA HIS A 5 -3.75 18.77 8.60
C HIS A 5 -4.57 18.75 9.89
N LYS A 6 -5.91 18.86 9.81
CA LYS A 6 -6.83 18.83 10.97
C LYS A 6 -6.88 17.44 11.63
N THR A 7 -5.73 16.87 11.93
CA THR A 7 -5.52 15.51 12.40
C THR A 7 -5.01 15.57 13.83
N ARG A 8 -5.71 14.89 14.73
CA ARG A 8 -5.27 14.70 16.11
C ARG A 8 -4.40 13.45 16.18
N VAL A 9 -3.15 13.60 16.63
CA VAL A 9 -2.22 12.47 16.83
C VAL A 9 -2.32 12.02 18.28
N LEU A 10 -2.50 10.72 18.49
CA LEU A 10 -2.51 10.10 19.80
C LEU A 10 -1.33 9.13 19.90
N TRP A 11 -0.61 9.21 21.00
CA TRP A 11 0.55 8.37 21.26
C TRP A 11 0.13 7.12 22.03
N SER A 12 0.58 5.97 21.58
CA SER A 12 0.41 4.70 22.30
C SER A 12 1.67 3.85 22.16
N ARG A 13 1.73 2.74 22.89
CA ARG A 13 2.80 1.75 22.69
C ARG A 13 2.57 1.05 21.36
N LEU A 14 3.65 0.81 20.61
CA LEU A 14 3.64 0.26 19.25
C LEU A 14 2.61 -0.85 19.04
N PHE A 15 2.68 -1.90 19.86
CA PHE A 15 1.85 -3.09 19.73
C PHE A 15 0.37 -2.88 20.08
N ASP A 16 0.05 -1.83 20.82
CA ASP A 16 -1.32 -1.55 21.27
C ASP A 16 -2.06 -0.60 20.29
N THR A 17 -1.37 -0.05 19.27
CA THR A 17 -1.89 1.02 18.41
C THR A 17 -3.17 0.62 17.66
N GLU A 18 -3.20 -0.59 17.09
CA GLU A 18 -4.36 -1.07 16.33
C GLU A 18 -5.56 -1.33 17.24
N GLU A 19 -5.35 -1.99 18.38
CA GLU A 19 -6.39 -2.23 19.37
C GLU A 19 -6.98 -0.91 19.90
N ASN A 20 -6.12 0.07 20.20
CA ASN A 20 -6.56 1.39 20.64
C ASN A 20 -7.35 2.13 19.56
N ALA A 21 -6.93 2.06 18.30
CA ALA A 21 -7.64 2.68 17.20
C ALA A 21 -9.03 2.06 16.98
N LEU A 22 -9.15 0.73 17.11
CA LEU A 22 -10.43 0.02 17.05
C LEU A 22 -11.35 0.40 18.21
N LYS A 23 -10.83 0.43 19.45
CA LYS A 23 -11.60 0.88 20.63
C LYS A 23 -12.12 2.30 20.45
N MET A 24 -11.28 3.22 19.97
CA MET A 24 -11.72 4.59 19.70
C MET A 24 -12.83 4.68 18.65
N ALA A 25 -12.77 3.86 17.60
CA ALA A 25 -13.85 3.82 16.61
C ALA A 25 -15.16 3.24 17.18
N GLN A 26 -15.08 2.33 18.15
CA GLN A 26 -16.24 1.79 18.86
C GLN A 26 -16.85 2.78 19.85
N GLU A 27 -16.02 3.51 20.60
CA GLU A 27 -16.45 4.47 21.63
C GLU A 27 -16.98 5.79 21.05
N HIS A 28 -16.53 6.15 19.85
CA HIS A 28 -16.90 7.40 19.18
C HIS A 28 -17.65 7.13 17.87
N ASN A 29 -18.98 7.31 17.88
CA ASN A 29 -19.86 7.07 16.72
C ASN A 29 -19.49 7.81 15.43
N ASN A 30 -18.67 8.86 15.50
CA ASN A 30 -18.21 9.64 14.35
C ASN A 30 -16.84 9.20 13.81
N TYR A 31 -16.22 8.16 14.38
CA TYR A 31 -14.90 7.69 13.99
C TYR A 31 -15.05 6.39 13.19
N ILE A 32 -14.27 6.29 12.11
CA ILE A 32 -14.18 5.07 11.30
C ILE A 32 -12.74 4.59 11.39
N TYR A 33 -12.56 3.33 11.78
CA TYR A 33 -11.26 2.70 11.70
C TYR A 33 -10.93 2.43 10.23
N VAL A 34 -9.82 3.00 9.75
CA VAL A 34 -9.31 2.77 8.40
C VAL A 34 -8.05 1.91 8.51
N PRO A 35 -8.08 0.65 8.05
CA PRO A 35 -6.91 -0.21 8.08
C PRO A 35 -5.77 0.39 7.24
N PRO A 36 -4.51 0.29 7.68
CA PRO A 36 -3.39 0.88 6.93
C PRO A 36 -3.00 0.10 5.67
N TYR A 37 -3.43 -1.15 5.52
CA TYR A 37 -3.09 -2.00 4.37
C TYR A 37 -4.07 -3.14 4.09
N ASN A 38 -4.68 -3.75 5.13
CA ASN A 38 -5.53 -4.93 4.99
C ASN A 38 -7.00 -4.57 4.73
N ASP A 39 -7.25 -3.79 3.68
CA ASP A 39 -8.59 -3.39 3.26
C ASP A 39 -8.63 -3.27 1.72
N VAL A 40 -9.72 -3.73 1.11
CA VAL A 40 -9.84 -3.77 -0.36
C VAL A 40 -9.86 -2.38 -0.97
N HIS A 41 -10.46 -1.38 -0.32
CA HIS A 41 -10.48 0.00 -0.79
C HIS A 41 -9.11 0.64 -0.65
N VAL A 42 -8.38 0.33 0.43
CA VAL A 42 -7.01 0.79 0.62
C VAL A 42 -6.10 0.22 -0.48
N ILE A 43 -6.16 -1.09 -0.72
CA ILE A 43 -5.41 -1.75 -1.79
C ILE A 43 -5.79 -1.18 -3.16
N ALA A 44 -7.09 -1.00 -3.43
CA ALA A 44 -7.58 -0.40 -4.67
C ALA A 44 -7.07 1.03 -4.86
N GLY A 45 -6.97 1.83 -3.80
CA GLY A 45 -6.32 3.13 -3.85
C GLY A 45 -4.86 3.03 -4.29
N GLN A 46 -4.11 2.03 -3.82
CA GLN A 46 -2.71 1.83 -4.21
C GLN A 46 -2.53 1.38 -5.68
N VAL A 47 -3.58 0.85 -6.32
CA VAL A 47 -3.55 0.47 -7.76
C VAL A 47 -3.24 1.68 -8.64
N THR A 48 -3.64 2.89 -8.25
CA THR A 48 -3.41 4.11 -9.05
C THR A 48 -1.94 4.37 -9.30
N VAL A 49 -1.08 4.06 -8.32
CA VAL A 49 0.37 4.16 -8.48
C VAL A 49 0.87 3.24 -9.60
N GLY A 50 0.35 2.01 -9.68
CA GLY A 50 0.67 1.09 -10.78
C GLY A 50 0.18 1.59 -12.14
N LEU A 51 -0.98 2.25 -12.19
CA LEU A 51 -1.52 2.90 -13.38
C LEU A 51 -0.60 4.03 -13.87
N GLU A 52 -0.25 4.94 -12.97
CA GLU A 52 0.61 6.09 -13.27
C GLU A 52 2.00 5.65 -13.74
N ILE A 53 2.62 4.65 -13.08
CA ILE A 53 3.92 4.09 -13.47
C ILE A 53 3.87 3.56 -14.92
N LEU A 54 2.84 2.81 -15.27
CA LEU A 54 2.72 2.24 -16.61
C LEU A 54 2.50 3.33 -17.66
N GLU A 55 1.63 4.30 -17.36
CA GLU A 55 1.33 5.41 -18.25
C GLU A 55 2.57 6.29 -18.50
N GLN A 56 3.33 6.60 -17.46
CA GLN A 56 4.59 7.35 -17.56
C GLN A 56 5.66 6.57 -18.33
N SER A 57 5.82 5.27 -18.09
CA SER A 57 6.74 4.43 -18.85
C SER A 57 6.38 4.39 -20.34
N SER A 58 5.10 4.25 -20.66
CA SER A 58 4.62 4.28 -22.05
C SER A 58 4.93 5.61 -22.75
N ARG A 59 4.74 6.75 -22.07
CA ARG A 59 5.10 8.07 -22.62
C ARG A 59 6.59 8.20 -22.93
N GLN A 60 7.44 7.54 -22.13
CA GLN A 60 8.89 7.53 -22.30
C GLN A 60 9.39 6.41 -23.23
N ALA A 61 8.48 5.65 -23.86
CA ALA A 61 8.80 4.45 -24.63
C ALA A 61 9.66 3.42 -23.85
N ALA A 62 9.52 3.39 -22.51
CA ALA A 62 10.26 2.51 -21.62
C ALA A 62 9.47 1.24 -21.30
N MET A 63 10.18 0.11 -21.22
CA MET A 63 9.62 -1.15 -20.74
C MET A 63 10.01 -1.38 -19.27
N ILE A 64 9.07 -1.94 -18.50
CA ILE A 64 9.30 -2.27 -17.09
C ILE A 64 9.57 -3.77 -17.01
N ASP A 65 10.80 -4.16 -16.66
CA ASP A 65 11.18 -5.56 -16.43
C ASP A 65 11.12 -5.93 -14.96
N VAL A 66 11.54 -5.01 -14.09
CA VAL A 66 11.62 -5.20 -12.63
C VAL A 66 11.11 -3.96 -11.92
N ALA A 67 10.20 -4.14 -10.97
CA ALA A 67 9.71 -3.10 -10.08
C ALA A 67 10.23 -3.37 -8.65
N PHE A 68 10.91 -2.38 -8.08
CA PHE A 68 11.31 -2.38 -6.67
C PHE A 68 10.25 -1.64 -5.87
N VAL A 69 9.70 -2.28 -4.84
CA VAL A 69 8.62 -1.72 -4.03
C VAL A 69 8.92 -1.96 -2.57
N CYS A 70 8.78 -0.93 -1.73
CA CYS A 70 8.93 -1.08 -0.29
C CYS A 70 7.82 -1.97 0.28
N ILE A 71 8.19 -2.93 1.13
CA ILE A 71 7.24 -3.85 1.75
C ILE A 71 7.19 -3.60 3.26
N GLY A 72 6.03 -3.13 3.73
CA GLY A 72 5.61 -3.17 5.12
C GLY A 72 4.48 -4.19 5.27
N GLY A 73 3.25 -3.72 5.52
CA GLY A 73 2.04 -4.56 5.57
C GLY A 73 1.52 -5.05 4.20
N GLY A 74 2.23 -4.80 3.10
CA GLY A 74 1.91 -5.38 1.79
C GLY A 74 0.83 -4.69 0.94
N GLY A 75 0.11 -3.69 1.46
CA GLY A 75 -0.97 -2.99 0.73
C GLY A 75 -0.50 -2.32 -0.58
N LEU A 76 0.61 -1.59 -0.52
CA LEU A 76 1.18 -0.89 -1.69
C LEU A 76 1.57 -1.87 -2.81
N ILE A 77 2.39 -2.87 -2.50
CA ILE A 77 2.83 -3.86 -3.49
C ILE A 77 1.65 -4.66 -4.05
N SER A 78 0.64 -4.96 -3.22
CA SER A 78 -0.59 -5.64 -3.66
C SER A 78 -1.31 -4.83 -4.74
N GLY A 79 -1.56 -3.54 -4.50
CA GLY A 79 -2.24 -2.69 -5.48
C GLY A 79 -1.41 -2.47 -6.75
N VAL A 80 -0.14 -2.08 -6.60
CA VAL A 80 0.75 -1.81 -7.74
C VAL A 80 0.94 -3.04 -8.62
N ALA A 81 1.21 -4.19 -8.02
CA ALA A 81 1.49 -5.40 -8.78
C ALA A 81 0.23 -6.01 -9.39
N ALA A 82 -0.94 -5.91 -8.75
CA ALA A 82 -2.20 -6.34 -9.35
C ALA A 82 -2.42 -5.66 -10.71
N TYR A 83 -2.17 -4.35 -10.78
CA TYR A 83 -2.28 -3.60 -12.04
C TYR A 83 -1.20 -3.98 -13.04
N LEU A 84 0.07 -3.90 -12.63
CA LEU A 84 1.20 -4.13 -13.53
C LEU A 84 1.23 -5.57 -14.06
N LYS A 85 0.90 -6.58 -13.25
CA LYS A 85 0.82 -7.98 -13.70
C LYS A 85 -0.34 -8.21 -14.66
N ALA A 86 -1.48 -7.52 -14.46
CA ALA A 86 -2.61 -7.63 -15.37
C ALA A 86 -2.29 -7.06 -16.76
N LYS A 87 -1.51 -5.98 -16.84
CA LYS A 87 -1.13 -5.35 -18.12
C LYS A 87 0.19 -5.86 -18.72
N ARG A 88 1.14 -6.27 -17.87
CA ARG A 88 2.46 -6.79 -18.22
C ARG A 88 2.83 -7.97 -17.32
N PRO A 89 2.36 -9.18 -17.64
CA PRO A 89 2.59 -10.37 -16.81
C PRO A 89 4.07 -10.69 -16.52
N GLY A 90 4.97 -10.26 -17.41
CA GLY A 90 6.42 -10.47 -17.31
C GLY A 90 7.14 -9.63 -16.26
N VAL A 91 6.53 -8.57 -15.71
CA VAL A 91 7.16 -7.70 -14.70
C VAL A 91 7.53 -8.52 -13.45
N LYS A 92 8.76 -8.40 -12.97
CA LYS A 92 9.22 -9.02 -11.72
C LYS A 92 9.15 -8.01 -10.58
N PHE A 93 8.80 -8.47 -9.38
CA PHE A 93 8.77 -7.61 -8.19
C PHE A 93 9.90 -7.97 -7.24
N ARG A 94 10.53 -6.95 -6.66
CA ARG A 94 11.57 -7.07 -5.65
C ARG A 94 11.24 -6.16 -4.48
N ASP A 95 11.44 -6.68 -3.28
CA ASP A 95 11.46 -5.85 -2.09
C ASP A 95 12.74 -5.01 -2.09
N VAL A 96 12.64 -3.78 -1.62
CA VAL A 96 13.80 -2.92 -1.41
C VAL A 96 14.63 -3.40 -0.21
N ASN A 97 14.00 -4.06 0.77
CA ASN A 97 14.63 -4.44 2.03
C ASN A 97 15.10 -5.89 2.12
N SER A 98 14.73 -6.76 1.17
CA SER A 98 15.08 -8.18 1.24
C SER A 98 15.76 -8.67 -0.03
N ARG A 99 16.70 -9.61 0.15
CA ARG A 99 17.44 -10.25 -0.95
C ARG A 99 16.61 -11.33 -1.68
N VAL A 100 15.37 -11.56 -1.25
CA VAL A 100 14.49 -12.63 -1.75
C VAL A 100 13.38 -12.07 -2.66
N PRO A 101 12.96 -12.83 -3.68
CA PRO A 101 11.82 -12.43 -4.52
C PRO A 101 10.52 -12.42 -3.70
N VAL A 102 9.66 -11.44 -4.00
CA VAL A 102 8.35 -11.32 -3.34
C VAL A 102 7.42 -12.38 -3.90
N LEU A 103 6.84 -13.20 -3.01
CA LEU A 103 5.76 -14.12 -3.38
C LEU A 103 4.43 -13.37 -3.34
N MET A 104 3.79 -13.21 -4.49
CA MET A 104 2.42 -12.71 -4.56
C MET A 104 1.51 -13.89 -4.87
N PHE A 105 0.56 -14.17 -3.99
CA PHE A 105 -0.46 -15.18 -4.25
C PHE A 105 -1.39 -14.66 -5.35
N LYS A 106 -1.45 -15.40 -6.45
CA LYS A 106 -2.43 -15.20 -7.51
C LYS A 106 -3.74 -15.79 -6.98
N GLY A 107 -4.68 -14.92 -6.60
CA GLY A 107 -6.08 -15.31 -6.37
C GLY A 107 -6.76 -15.72 -7.66
#